data_AF-A0A9J6RKQ8-F1
#
_entry.id   AF-A0A9J6RKQ8-F1
#
_cell.length_a   1.000
_cell.length_b   1.000
_cell.length_c   1.000
_cell.angle_alpha   90.00
_cell.angle_beta   90.00
_cell.angle_gamma   90.00
#
_symmetry.space_group_name_H-M   'P 1'
#
loop_
_entity.id
_entity.type
_entity.pdbx_description
1 polymer ?
#
loop_
_entity_poly.entity_id
_entity_poly.type
_entity_poly.pdbx_seq_one_letter_code
_entity_poly.pdbx_strand_id
1 'polypeptide(L)' 'MSQSNQCRTCKHYWGAHACDAFTQRIPDEIFTGQVDHSSEYPGDNGIRFELADEYKEVKDETTGQ' A
#
# COMPACT_ATOMS: atom_id res chain seq x y z
N MET A 1 -4.87 -2.26 -15.83
CA MET A 1 -5.20 -1.93 -14.43
C MET A 1 -4.15 -0.96 -13.91
N SER A 2 -4.56 0.14 -13.28
CA SER A 2 -3.61 1.04 -12.60
C SER A 2 -3.47 0.60 -11.15
N GLN A 3 -2.24 0.57 -10.66
CA GLN A 3 -1.91 0.33 -9.26
C GLN A 3 -2.50 1.44 -8.35
N SER A 4 -2.94 1.06 -7.16
CA SER A 4 -3.46 1.94 -6.11
C SER A 4 -2.35 2.78 -5.48
N ASN A 5 -2.71 3.96 -4.97
CA ASN A 5 -1.78 4.80 -4.23
C ASN A 5 -1.24 4.09 -2.98
N GLN A 6 -2.04 3.25 -2.32
CA GLN A 6 -1.58 2.45 -1.18
C GLN A 6 -0.43 1.52 -1.58
N CYS A 7 -0.53 0.80 -2.71
CA CYS A 7 0.59 -0.03 -3.12
C CYS A 7 1.82 0.80 -3.50
N ARG A 8 1.66 1.99 -4.10
CA ARG A 8 2.79 2.85 -4.50
C ARG A 8 3.56 3.44 -3.32
N THR A 9 2.85 3.75 -2.24
CA THR A 9 3.44 4.41 -1.07
C THR A 9 3.68 3.46 0.10
N CYS A 10 3.40 2.17 -0.07
CA CYS A 10 3.62 1.15 0.95
C CYS A 10 5.10 0.76 1.02
N LYS A 11 5.63 0.73 2.24
CA LYS A 11 6.99 0.29 2.56
C LYS A 11 7.28 -1.15 2.14
N HIS A 12 6.26 -2.00 2.10
CA HIS A 12 6.37 -3.43 1.79
C HIS A 12 6.26 -3.74 0.28
N TYR A 13 6.00 -2.74 -0.56
CA TYR A 13 5.82 -2.96 -1.99
C TYR A 13 7.16 -2.91 -2.74
N TRP A 14 7.48 -3.98 -3.47
CA TRP A 14 8.75 -4.11 -4.20
C TRP A 14 8.56 -4.17 -5.72
N GLY A 15 7.35 -3.90 -6.22
CA GLY A 15 7.05 -3.89 -7.65
C GLY A 15 6.37 -5.16 -8.15
N ALA A 16 6.17 -5.24 -9.47
CA ALA A 16 5.71 -6.44 -10.17
C ALA A 16 4.44 -7.11 -9.60
N HIS A 17 3.51 -6.32 -9.04
CA HIS A 17 2.27 -6.82 -8.44
C HIS A 17 2.48 -7.71 -7.21
N ALA A 18 3.60 -7.54 -6.48
CA ALA A 18 3.96 -8.28 -5.27
C ALA A 18 4.41 -7.35 -4.12
N CYS A 19 4.23 -7.82 -2.88
CA CYS A 19 4.70 -7.15 -1.65
C CYS A 19 5.09 -8.19 -0.59
N ASP A 20 5.62 -7.78 0.57
CA ASP A 20 5.91 -8.72 1.67
C ASP A 20 4.65 -9.45 2.17
N ALA A 21 3.49 -8.77 2.14
CA ALA A 21 2.21 -9.35 2.51
C ALA A 21 1.73 -10.41 1.51
N PHE A 22 1.98 -10.20 0.22
CA PHE A 22 1.61 -11.10 -0.88
C PHE A 22 2.81 -11.36 -1.78
N THR A 23 3.61 -12.35 -1.41
CA THR A 23 4.88 -12.68 -2.09
C THR A 23 4.68 -13.27 -3.49
N GLN A 24 3.54 -13.91 -3.75
CA GLN A 24 3.23 -14.47 -5.08
C GLN A 24 2.59 -13.43 -6.00
N ARG A 25 1.50 -12.81 -5.54
CA ARG A 25 0.74 -11.79 -6.26
C ARG A 25 -0.27 -11.13 -5.34
N ILE A 26 -0.33 -9.80 -5.35
CA ILE A 26 -1.35 -9.02 -4.64
C ILE A 26 -2.70 -9.26 -5.33
N PRO A 27 -3.78 -9.51 -4.58
CA PRO A 27 -5.14 -9.56 -5.11
C PRO A 27 -5.49 -8.29 -5.89
N ASP A 28 -6.15 -8.43 -7.05
CA ASP A 28 -6.48 -7.29 -7.92
C ASP A 28 -7.33 -6.22 -7.19
N GLU A 29 -8.18 -6.62 -6.23
CA GLU A 29 -8.96 -5.70 -5.41
C GLU A 29 -8.10 -4.81 -4.50
N ILE A 30 -7.02 -5.34 -3.92
CA ILE A 30 -6.06 -4.56 -3.13
C ILE A 30 -5.18 -3.73 -4.06
N PHE A 31 -4.69 -4.35 -5.14
CA PHE A 31 -3.77 -3.70 -6.07
C PHE A 31 -4.41 -2.53 -6.80
N THR A 32 -5.70 -2.60 -7.11
CA THR A 32 -6.46 -1.49 -7.72
C THR A 32 -7.06 -0.53 -6.69
N GLY A 33 -6.98 -0.87 -5.40
CA GLY A 33 -7.48 -0.03 -4.30
C GLY A 33 -8.99 -0.10 -4.10
N GLN A 34 -9.63 -1.18 -4.57
CA GLN A 34 -11.02 -1.52 -4.20
C GLN A 34 -11.12 -1.92 -2.73
N VAL A 35 -10.07 -2.56 -2.19
CA VAL A 35 -9.96 -2.90 -0.77
C VAL A 35 -8.81 -2.11 -0.15
N ASP A 36 -9.12 -1.49 0.98
CA ASP A 36 -8.14 -0.81 1.82
C ASP A 36 -7.30 -1.83 2.59
N HIS A 37 -5.98 -1.80 2.38
CA HIS A 37 -5.07 -2.76 3.00
C HIS A 37 -4.54 -2.28 4.36
N SER A 38 -5.21 -1.33 5.01
CA SER A 38 -4.95 -0.96 6.41
C SER A 38 -5.60 -1.94 7.39
N SER A 39 -6.52 -2.78 6.91
CA SER A 39 -7.20 -3.84 7.67
C SER A 39 -6.64 -5.22 7.32
N GLU A 40 -6.84 -6.19 8.21
CA GLU A 40 -6.46 -7.58 7.97
C GLU A 40 -7.12 -8.12 6.70
N TYR A 41 -6.34 -8.81 5.87
CA TYR A 41 -6.85 -9.43 4.65
C TYR A 41 -6.44 -10.90 4.57
N PRO A 42 -7.31 -11.82 4.14
CA PRO A 42 -6.98 -13.23 4.02
C PRO A 42 -5.70 -13.47 3.19
N GLY A 43 -4.66 -13.99 3.85
CA GLY A 43 -3.40 -14.35 3.19
C GLY A 43 -2.36 -13.22 3.09
N ASP A 44 -2.55 -12.10 3.78
CA ASP A 44 -1.62 -10.96 3.87
C ASP A 44 -0.38 -11.21 4.75
N ASN A 45 -0.19 -12.45 5.24
CA ASN A 45 0.86 -12.81 6.20
C ASN A 45 0.88 -11.94 7.48
N GLY A 46 -0.24 -11.30 7.83
CA GLY A 46 -0.35 -10.37 8.95
C GLY A 46 0.34 -9.03 8.73
N ILE A 47 0.72 -8.70 7.49
CA ILE A 47 1.37 -7.44 7.12
C ILE A 47 0.34 -6.51 6.50
N ARG A 48 0.15 -5.35 7.14
CA ARG A 48 -0.78 -4.32 6.71
C ARG A 48 -0.06 -3.18 6.01
N PHE A 49 -0.82 -2.25 5.45
CA PHE A 49 -0.30 -1.03 4.86
C PHE A 49 0.51 -0.21 5.87
N GLU A 50 1.77 0.06 5.54
CA GLU A 50 2.63 1.00 6.25
C GLU A 50 3.22 1.98 5.23
N LEU A 51 3.01 3.28 5.44
CA LEU A 51 3.60 4.33 4.61
C LEU A 51 5.13 4.21 4.63
N ALA A 52 5.76 4.18 3.46
CA ALA A 52 7.21 4.27 3.36
C ALA A 52 7.69 5.65 3.85
N ASP A 53 8.87 5.69 4.46
CA ASP A 53 9.39 6.90 5.10
C ASP A 53 9.52 8.08 4.12
N GLU A 54 9.83 7.80 2.85
CA GLU A 54 9.90 8.78 1.76
C GLU A 54 8.58 9.55 1.51
N TYR A 55 7.43 8.98 1.90
CA TYR A 55 6.11 9.61 1.76
C TYR A 55 5.57 10.22 3.07
N LYS A 56 6.30 10.07 4.19
CA LYS A 56 5.87 10.62 5.49
C LYS A 56 6.16 12.11 5.62
N GLU A 57 7.18 12.61 4.92
CA GLU A 57 7.74 13.95 5.10
C GLU A 57 6.94 15.08 4.41
N VAL A 58 5.81 14.77 3.76
CA VAL A 58 4.97 15.74 3.03
C VAL A 58 3.75 16.23 3.83
N LYS A 59 3.68 15.97 5.14
CA LYS A 59 2.49 16.24 5.97
C LYS A 59 2.69 17.27 7.09
N ASP A 60 3.57 18.25 6.92
CA ASP A 60 3.66 19.35 7.89
C ASP A 60 3.73 20.76 7.27
N GLU A 61 3.03 21.06 6.17
CA GLU A 61 2.80 22.47 5.78
C GLU A 61 1.82 22.63 4.61
N THR A 62 0.51 22.59 4.86
CA THR A 62 -0.42 23.59 4.26
C THR A 62 -1.67 23.74 5.14
N THR A 63 -1.52 24.45 6.25
CA THR A 63 -2.61 25.28 6.76
C THR A 63 -2.71 26.50 5.84
N GLY A 64 -3.87 26.71 5.23
CA GLY A 64 -4.32 28.03 4.77
C GLY A 64 -4.12 28.37 3.29
N GLN A 65 -5.22 28.31 2.54
CA GLN A 65 -5.58 29.39 1.61
C GLN A 65 -7.04 29.74 1.86
#